data_AF-A0A9E3DNI1-F1
#
_entry.id   AF-A0A9E3DNI1-F1
#
_cell.length_a   1.000
_cell.length_b   1.000
_cell.length_c   1.000
_cell.angle_alpha   90.00
_cell.angle_beta   90.00
_cell.angle_gamma   90.00
#
_symmetry.space_group_name_H-M   'P 1'
#
loop_
_entity.id
_entity.type
_entity.pdbx_description
1 polymer ?
#
loop_
_entity_poly.entity_id
_entity_poly.type
_entity_poly.pdbx_seq_one_letter_code
_entity_poly.pdbx_strand_id
1 'polypeptide(L)'
;MRLKAITTGLAVIALALTATACGSSTANANTIKIVYRVYSDFPQMDDFMKSVKKEFEAANPGVTAQLDPITALDDYVTKVQLMQRSPSTAPDVLFEDSFYVNADAAAGYLLPLDDRLKSWPDWNQQFIDATKQAGMAADGKTYAVPMSTDTRGLWFNKTVFTRAGLPTDWQPKTWDDVLAAARRIKETQPDVE
;
A
#
# COMPACT_ATOMS: atom_id res chain seq x y z
N MET A 1 17.24 56.31 -21.79
CA MET A 1 18.00 57.22 -20.90
C MET A 1 18.90 56.32 -20.03
N ARG A 2 20.08 55.92 -20.54
CA ARG A 2 21.43 56.42 -20.19
C ARG A 2 21.57 56.56 -18.66
N LEU A 3 22.46 55.87 -17.95
CA LEU A 3 23.94 55.81 -17.95
C LEU A 3 24.31 54.67 -16.95
N LYS A 4 25.48 54.04 -16.82
CA LYS A 4 26.79 53.92 -17.51
C LYS A 4 27.48 52.71 -16.83
N ALA A 5 28.24 51.93 -17.58
CA ALA A 5 29.18 50.93 -17.07
C ALA A 5 30.52 51.59 -16.66
N ILE A 6 31.17 51.13 -15.57
CA ILE A 6 32.61 51.33 -15.26
C ILE A 6 33.18 50.13 -14.46
N THR A 7 33.97 49.31 -15.18
CA THR A 7 35.25 48.60 -14.85
C THR A 7 35.51 47.78 -13.57
N THR A 8 35.79 46.49 -13.81
CA THR A 8 36.99 45.69 -13.44
C THR A 8 37.70 45.88 -12.08
N GLY A 9 37.77 44.80 -11.31
CA GLY A 9 38.77 44.57 -10.26
C GLY A 9 38.75 43.13 -9.74
N LEU A 10 39.71 42.31 -10.17
CA LEU A 10 39.98 40.99 -9.56
C LEU A 10 40.51 41.21 -8.13
N ALA A 11 39.86 40.61 -7.14
CA ALA A 11 40.46 40.37 -5.83
C ALA A 11 40.08 38.96 -5.36
N VAL A 12 41.10 38.10 -5.31
CA VAL A 12 41.06 36.77 -4.72
C VAL A 12 40.90 36.95 -3.21
N ILE A 13 39.82 36.42 -2.63
CA ILE A 13 39.69 36.22 -1.18
C ILE A 13 39.50 34.74 -0.94
N ALA A 14 40.54 34.12 -0.42
CA ALA A 14 40.54 32.76 0.09
C ALA A 14 39.98 32.70 1.51
N LEU A 15 39.18 31.66 1.75
CA LEU A 15 38.81 31.02 3.03
C LEU A 15 38.20 31.89 4.15
N ALA A 16 36.89 31.69 4.36
CA ALA A 16 36.35 31.48 5.70
C ALA A 16 35.38 30.30 5.68
N LEU A 17 35.76 29.21 6.34
CA LEU A 17 34.87 28.10 6.66
C LEU A 17 33.76 28.61 7.59
N THR A 18 32.52 28.63 7.11
CA THR A 18 31.34 28.57 7.97
C THR A 18 30.50 27.38 7.56
N ALA A 19 30.97 26.19 7.93
CA ALA A 19 30.15 24.98 7.95
C ALA A 19 29.11 25.13 9.07
N THR A 20 28.03 25.86 8.78
CA THR A 20 26.76 25.72 9.51
C THR A 20 26.11 24.44 9.00
N ALA A 21 26.61 23.29 9.48
CA ALA A 21 25.95 22.01 9.30
C ALA A 21 24.76 21.94 10.27
N CYS A 22 23.74 22.75 10.02
CA CYS A 22 22.39 22.44 10.46
C CYS A 22 22.03 21.11 9.80
N GLY A 23 21.80 20.09 10.63
CA GLY A 23 21.38 18.74 10.23
C GLY A 23 20.11 18.80 9.40
N SER A 24 20.29 18.99 8.10
CA SER A 24 19.34 18.59 7.08
C SER A 24 19.75 17.17 6.74
N SER A 25 18.94 16.20 7.18
CA SER A 25 18.97 14.86 6.62
C SER A 25 18.73 14.99 5.11
N THR A 26 19.80 15.07 4.34
CA THR A 26 19.74 14.98 2.89
C THR A 26 19.09 13.65 2.57
N ALA A 27 17.83 13.70 2.12
CA ALA A 27 17.16 12.58 1.50
C ALA A 27 18.13 12.02 0.46
N ASN A 28 18.56 10.78 0.65
CA ASN A 28 19.49 10.15 -0.25
C ASN A 28 18.72 9.89 -1.55
N ALA A 29 19.07 10.59 -2.64
CA ALA A 29 18.30 10.61 -3.87
C ALA A 29 18.10 9.22 -4.52
N ASN A 30 18.87 8.23 -4.07
CA ASN A 30 18.81 6.85 -4.54
C ASN A 30 18.05 5.90 -3.58
N THR A 31 17.39 6.41 -2.55
CA THR A 31 16.57 5.61 -1.64
C THR A 31 15.09 5.76 -1.98
N ILE A 32 14.40 4.64 -2.15
CA ILE A 32 12.94 4.54 -2.32
C ILE A 32 12.38 4.03 -0.99
N LYS A 33 11.59 4.85 -0.30
CA LYS A 33 10.91 4.49 0.95
C LYS A 33 9.59 3.79 0.66
N ILE A 34 9.47 2.56 1.14
CA ILE A 34 8.32 1.68 0.90
C ILE A 34 7.66 1.35 2.23
N VAL A 35 6.39 1.73 2.38
CA VAL A 35 5.58 1.43 3.58
C VAL A 35 4.53 0.39 3.24
N TYR A 36 4.45 -0.66 4.06
CA TYR A 36 3.42 -1.70 3.93
C TYR A 36 2.98 -2.21 5.28
N ARG A 37 1.81 -2.84 5.29
CA ARG A 37 1.22 -3.40 6.51
C ARG A 37 1.78 -4.78 6.79
N VAL A 38 2.07 -5.04 8.06
CA VAL A 38 2.41 -6.38 8.56
C VAL A 38 1.55 -6.74 9.75
N TYR A 39 1.17 -8.00 9.84
CA TYR A 39 0.45 -8.56 10.98
C TYR A 39 1.39 -9.51 11.73
N SER A 40 1.41 -9.42 13.06
CA SER A 40 2.33 -10.20 13.89
C SER A 40 2.23 -11.71 13.67
N ASP A 41 1.01 -12.20 13.40
CA ASP A 41 0.74 -13.63 13.19
C ASP A 41 0.77 -14.05 11.70
N PHE A 42 0.95 -13.09 10.78
CA PHE A 42 0.99 -13.32 9.33
C PHE A 42 2.19 -12.62 8.67
N PRO A 43 3.40 -13.20 8.79
CA PRO A 43 4.64 -12.58 8.29
C PRO A 43 4.81 -12.64 6.76
N GLN A 44 3.91 -13.32 6.04
CA GLN A 44 4.07 -13.62 4.60
C GLN A 44 4.26 -12.36 3.75
N MET A 45 3.59 -11.25 4.10
CA MET A 45 3.78 -9.97 3.41
C MET A 45 5.20 -9.44 3.58
N ASP A 46 5.74 -9.54 4.79
CA ASP A 46 7.08 -9.05 5.09
C ASP A 46 8.15 -9.88 4.37
N ASP A 47 8.00 -11.20 4.36
CA ASP A 47 8.87 -12.11 3.61
C ASP A 47 8.82 -11.82 2.10
N PHE A 48 7.61 -11.60 1.56
CA PHE A 48 7.42 -11.22 0.17
C PHE A 48 8.13 -9.91 -0.17
N MET A 49 7.91 -8.85 0.62
CA MET A 49 8.53 -7.54 0.39
C MET A 49 10.05 -7.59 0.51
N LYS A 50 10.61 -8.39 1.43
CA LYS A 50 12.05 -8.64 1.53
C LYS A 50 12.60 -9.36 0.30
N SER A 51 11.86 -10.31 -0.29
CA SER A 51 12.25 -10.96 -1.55
C SER A 51 12.24 -9.96 -2.70
N VAL A 52 11.18 -9.16 -2.82
CA VAL A 52 11.05 -8.10 -3.84
C VAL A 52 12.19 -7.09 -3.72
N LYS A 53 12.51 -6.63 -2.51
CA LYS A 53 13.66 -5.74 -2.25
C LYS A 53 14.95 -6.33 -2.81
N LYS A 54 15.23 -7.60 -2.50
CA LYS A 54 16.46 -8.27 -2.95
C LYS A 54 16.55 -8.33 -4.47
N GLU A 55 15.47 -8.71 -5.14
CA GLU A 55 15.42 -8.79 -6.60
C GLU A 55 15.53 -7.41 -7.25
N PHE A 56 14.81 -6.43 -6.72
CA PHE A 56 14.82 -5.06 -7.21
C PHE A 56 16.19 -4.41 -7.09
N GLU A 57 16.86 -4.51 -5.93
CA GLU A 57 18.19 -3.91 -5.73
C GLU A 57 19.26 -4.62 -6.56
N ALA A 58 19.14 -5.94 -6.78
CA ALA A 58 20.02 -6.66 -7.68
C ALA A 58 19.86 -6.21 -9.15
N ALA A 59 18.63 -5.92 -9.57
CA ALA A 59 18.33 -5.42 -10.92
C ALA A 59 18.65 -3.92 -11.10
N ASN A 60 18.75 -3.14 -10.02
CA ASN A 60 18.96 -1.70 -10.03
C ASN A 60 20.17 -1.29 -9.16
N PRO A 61 21.41 -1.52 -9.64
CA PRO A 61 22.60 -1.20 -8.86
C PRO A 61 22.65 0.27 -8.43
N GLY A 62 22.91 0.49 -7.15
CA GLY A 62 23.00 1.83 -6.57
C GLY A 62 21.69 2.44 -6.10
N VAL A 63 20.55 1.74 -6.26
CA VAL A 63 19.26 2.08 -5.67
C VAL A 63 19.04 1.29 -4.38
N THR A 64 18.47 1.93 -3.36
CA THR A 64 18.07 1.28 -2.10
C THR A 64 16.56 1.29 -1.96
N ALA A 65 15.94 0.12 -1.85
CA ALA A 65 14.54 -0.03 -1.44
C ALA A 65 14.47 -0.12 0.09
N GLN A 66 14.18 0.98 0.77
CA GLN A 66 14.02 1.01 2.21
C GLN A 66 12.62 0.53 2.57
N LEU A 67 12.54 -0.62 3.25
CA LEU A 67 11.29 -1.17 3.76
C LEU A 67 11.01 -0.63 5.17
N ASP A 68 9.87 0.05 5.34
CA ASP A 68 9.37 0.57 6.61
C ASP A 68 8.02 -0.11 6.94
N PRO A 69 8.02 -1.39 7.38
CA PRO A 69 6.80 -2.10 7.72
C PRO A 69 6.12 -1.47 8.94
N ILE A 70 4.79 -1.38 8.89
CA ILE A 70 3.98 -0.93 10.02
C ILE A 70 3.23 -2.13 10.60
N THR A 71 3.68 -2.54 11.79
CA THR A 71 2.96 -3.52 12.61
C THR A 71 1.81 -2.80 13.33
N ALA A 72 0.60 -2.90 12.78
CA ALA A 72 -0.60 -2.37 13.41
C ALA A 72 -1.87 -3.03 12.86
N LEU A 73 -2.65 -3.64 13.76
CA LEU A 73 -4.00 -4.13 13.43
C LEU A 73 -4.90 -2.95 13.03
N ASP A 74 -4.94 -1.88 13.82
CA ASP A 74 -5.88 -0.76 13.59
C ASP A 74 -5.22 0.56 13.14
N ASP A 75 -3.94 0.80 13.45
CA ASP A 75 -3.32 2.12 13.25
C ASP A 75 -2.66 2.36 11.88
N TYR A 76 -2.66 1.36 10.97
CA TYR A 76 -1.94 1.46 9.69
C TYR A 76 -2.36 2.69 8.90
N VAL A 77 -3.67 2.81 8.64
CA VAL A 77 -4.26 3.88 7.84
C VAL A 77 -3.96 5.24 8.46
N THR A 78 -4.18 5.39 9.78
CA THR A 78 -3.90 6.64 10.50
C THR A 78 -2.43 7.03 10.37
N LYS A 79 -1.50 6.09 10.51
CA LYS A 79 -0.05 6.36 10.37
C LYS A 79 0.31 6.78 8.95
N VAL A 80 -0.22 6.09 7.94
CA VAL A 80 -0.02 6.45 6.52
C VAL A 80 -0.55 7.85 6.24
N GLN A 81 -1.78 8.15 6.64
CA GLN A 81 -2.38 9.48 6.49
C GLN A 81 -1.55 10.58 7.17
N LEU A 82 -1.00 10.32 8.37
CA LEU A 82 -0.11 11.27 9.04
C LEU A 82 1.20 11.48 8.27
N MET A 83 1.80 10.41 7.72
CA MET A 83 3.01 10.50 6.91
C MET A 83 2.80 11.31 5.63
N GLN A 84 1.63 11.16 4.98
CA GLN A 84 1.30 11.87 3.73
C GLN A 84 1.08 13.39 3.92
N ARG A 85 0.95 13.90 5.16
CA ARG A 85 0.76 15.34 5.43
C ARG A 85 1.99 16.21 5.15
N SER A 86 3.17 15.62 5.04
CA SER A 86 4.41 16.35 4.72
C SER A 86 5.21 15.59 3.66
N PRO A 87 5.71 16.27 2.61
CA PRO A 87 6.62 15.66 1.64
C PRO A 87 7.86 15.02 2.27
N SER A 88 8.33 15.52 3.43
CA SER A 88 9.50 14.97 4.11
C SER A 88 9.25 13.63 4.83
N THR A 89 7.99 13.28 5.08
CA THR A 89 7.61 12.05 5.78
C THR A 89 6.87 11.07 4.89
N ALA A 90 6.27 11.55 3.80
CA ALA A 90 5.55 10.74 2.83
C ALA A 90 6.45 9.62 2.28
N PRO A 91 5.94 8.37 2.19
CA PRO A 91 6.65 7.32 1.49
C PRO A 91 6.62 7.54 -0.03
N ASP A 92 7.57 6.96 -0.74
CA ASP A 92 7.58 6.95 -2.21
C ASP A 92 6.59 5.90 -2.76
N VAL A 93 6.44 4.78 -2.03
CA VAL A 93 5.51 3.69 -2.34
C VAL A 93 4.81 3.27 -1.07
N LEU A 94 3.49 3.13 -1.12
CA LEU A 94 2.69 2.64 -0.01
C LEU A 94 1.71 1.56 -0.45
N PHE A 95 1.44 0.62 0.46
CA PHE A 95 0.41 -0.39 0.29
C PHE A 95 -0.94 0.19 0.74
N GLU A 96 -1.86 0.43 -0.20
CA GLU A 96 -3.17 1.04 0.09
C GLU A 96 -4.30 0.03 -0.08
N ASP A 97 -5.33 0.14 0.76
CA ASP A 97 -6.59 -0.54 0.48
C ASP A 97 -7.35 0.22 -0.60
N SER A 98 -7.91 -0.50 -1.57
CA SER A 98 -8.79 0.06 -2.61
C SER A 98 -9.87 1.02 -2.09
N PHE A 99 -10.35 0.82 -0.85
CA PHE A 99 -11.33 1.69 -0.22
C PHE A 99 -10.85 3.14 -0.03
N TYR A 100 -9.54 3.35 0.17
CA TYR A 100 -8.97 4.69 0.44
C TYR A 100 -8.46 5.40 -0.81
N VAL A 101 -8.22 4.67 -1.91
CA VAL A 101 -7.66 5.22 -3.16
C VAL A 101 -8.39 6.48 -3.61
N ASN A 102 -9.72 6.46 -3.61
CA ASN A 102 -10.51 7.62 -4.04
C ASN A 102 -10.33 8.83 -3.12
N ALA A 103 -10.31 8.63 -1.81
CA ALA A 103 -10.16 9.72 -0.84
C ALA A 103 -8.75 10.33 -0.88
N ASP A 104 -7.72 9.49 -0.98
CA ASP A 104 -6.33 9.91 -0.98
C ASP A 104 -5.92 10.54 -2.32
N ALA A 105 -6.49 10.07 -3.44
CA ALA A 105 -6.39 10.75 -4.72
C ALA A 105 -7.04 12.14 -4.69
N ALA A 106 -8.25 12.25 -4.12
CA ALA A 106 -8.94 13.54 -3.99
C ALA A 106 -8.21 14.51 -3.05
N ALA A 107 -7.50 14.01 -2.04
CA ALA A 107 -6.64 14.79 -1.15
C ALA A 107 -5.31 15.20 -1.81
N GLY A 108 -4.98 14.66 -3.00
CA GLY A 108 -3.77 14.96 -3.73
C GLY A 108 -2.52 14.22 -3.22
N TYR A 109 -2.71 13.14 -2.45
CA TYR A 109 -1.59 12.36 -1.92
C TYR A 109 -1.06 11.32 -2.90
N LEU A 110 -1.91 10.86 -3.83
CA LEU A 110 -1.54 9.82 -4.80
C LEU A 110 -1.17 10.42 -6.16
N LEU A 111 -0.12 9.87 -6.77
CA LEU A 111 0.30 10.20 -8.12
C LEU A 111 -0.57 9.45 -9.14
N PRO A 112 -1.20 10.12 -10.14
CA PRO A 112 -1.86 9.42 -11.23
C PRO A 112 -0.84 8.63 -12.06
N LEU A 113 -1.15 7.37 -12.35
CA LEU A 113 -0.22 6.41 -12.94
C LEU A 113 -0.47 6.17 -14.43
N ASP A 114 -1.54 6.71 -15.02
CA ASP A 114 -2.02 6.39 -16.37
C ASP A 114 -0.91 6.42 -17.44
N ASP A 115 -0.07 7.45 -17.43
CA ASP A 115 1.02 7.58 -18.41
C ASP A 115 2.12 6.52 -18.23
N ARG A 116 2.39 6.12 -16.99
CA ARG A 116 3.34 5.04 -16.68
C ARG A 116 2.76 3.68 -17.10
N LEU A 117 1.47 3.46 -16.79
CA LEU A 117 0.77 2.21 -17.10
C LEU A 117 0.61 1.98 -18.60
N LYS A 118 0.41 3.03 -19.41
CA LYS A 118 0.41 2.93 -20.88
C LYS A 118 1.68 2.29 -21.44
N SER A 119 2.81 2.54 -20.80
CA SER A 119 4.11 2.03 -21.22
C SER A 119 4.47 0.66 -20.64
N TRP A 120 3.66 0.11 -19.73
CA TRP A 120 3.93 -1.15 -19.04
C TRP A 120 3.09 -2.29 -19.63
N PRO A 121 3.68 -3.20 -20.43
CA PRO A 121 2.91 -4.25 -21.13
C PRO A 121 2.11 -5.15 -20.19
N ASP A 122 2.67 -5.46 -19.00
CA ASP A 122 2.02 -6.36 -18.05
C ASP A 122 0.71 -5.79 -17.52
N TRP A 123 0.55 -4.46 -17.49
CA TRP A 123 -0.70 -3.81 -17.09
C TRP A 123 -1.90 -4.38 -17.86
N ASN A 124 -1.74 -4.62 -19.17
CA ASN A 124 -2.81 -5.13 -20.01
C ASN A 124 -2.87 -6.66 -20.09
N GLN A 125 -1.78 -7.36 -19.73
CA GLN A 125 -1.66 -8.81 -19.92
C GLN A 125 -1.89 -9.62 -18.64
N GLN A 126 -1.53 -9.05 -17.48
CA GLN A 126 -1.47 -9.78 -16.21
C GLN A 126 -2.59 -9.36 -15.23
N PHE A 127 -3.22 -8.20 -15.43
CA PHE A 127 -4.26 -7.69 -14.54
C PHE A 127 -5.64 -7.79 -15.18
N ILE A 128 -6.60 -8.30 -14.41
CA ILE A 128 -8.01 -8.36 -14.81
C ILE A 128 -8.70 -7.02 -14.58
N ASP A 129 -9.71 -6.71 -15.39
CA ASP A 129 -10.33 -5.37 -15.37
C ASP A 129 -10.98 -5.01 -14.02
N ALA A 130 -11.55 -5.99 -13.32
CA ALA A 130 -12.14 -5.77 -12.01
C ALA A 130 -11.13 -5.28 -10.98
N THR A 131 -9.88 -5.79 -10.98
CA THR A 131 -8.86 -5.32 -10.04
C THR A 131 -8.29 -3.98 -10.47
N LYS A 132 -8.17 -3.71 -11.78
CA LYS A 132 -7.77 -2.38 -12.29
C LYS A 132 -8.74 -1.28 -11.82
N GLN A 133 -10.04 -1.55 -11.89
CA GLN A 133 -11.08 -0.62 -11.45
C GLN A 133 -10.96 -0.27 -9.96
N ALA A 134 -10.52 -1.21 -9.12
CA ALA A 134 -10.30 -0.96 -7.69
C ALA A 134 -9.18 0.05 -7.42
N GLY A 135 -8.27 0.26 -8.38
CA GLY A 135 -7.22 1.29 -8.31
C GLY A 135 -7.60 2.63 -8.96
N MET A 136 -8.83 2.79 -9.45
CA MET A 136 -9.30 4.02 -10.08
C MET A 136 -10.02 4.93 -9.09
N ALA A 137 -9.80 6.23 -9.19
CA ALA A 137 -10.54 7.24 -8.43
C ALA A 137 -11.75 7.78 -9.23
N ALA A 138 -12.60 8.57 -8.57
CA ALA A 138 -13.81 9.14 -9.16
C ALA A 138 -13.54 10.11 -10.33
N ASP A 139 -12.32 10.63 -10.45
CA ASP A 139 -11.90 11.46 -11.58
C ASP A 139 -11.54 10.64 -12.84
N GLY A 140 -11.63 9.30 -12.76
CA GLY A 140 -11.40 8.36 -13.85
C GLY A 140 -9.93 7.99 -14.08
N LYS A 141 -8.99 8.49 -13.26
CA LYS A 141 -7.57 8.12 -13.36
C LYS A 141 -7.23 6.93 -12.47
N THR A 142 -6.14 6.25 -12.81
CA THR A 142 -5.63 5.12 -12.04
C THR A 142 -4.53 5.57 -11.09
N TYR A 143 -4.67 5.27 -9.80
CA TYR A 143 -3.75 5.71 -8.74
C TYR A 143 -3.05 4.55 -8.01
N ALA A 144 -3.49 3.31 -8.24
CA ALA A 144 -2.90 2.14 -7.61
C ALA A 144 -2.71 1.00 -8.63
N VAL A 145 -1.62 0.24 -8.44
CA VAL A 145 -1.40 -1.04 -9.13
C VAL A 145 -1.86 -2.16 -8.19
N PRO A 146 -2.84 -2.99 -8.58
CA PRO A 146 -3.31 -4.08 -7.73
C PRO A 146 -2.21 -5.11 -7.50
N MET A 147 -2.07 -5.61 -6.28
CA MET A 147 -1.14 -6.70 -5.97
C MET A 147 -1.87 -8.03 -5.75
N SER A 148 -3.03 -7.96 -5.10
CA SER A 148 -3.92 -9.10 -4.87
C SER A 148 -5.37 -8.62 -4.79
N THR A 149 -6.31 -9.56 -4.71
CA THR A 149 -7.71 -9.30 -4.41
C THR A 149 -8.20 -10.41 -3.49
N ASP A 150 -9.23 -10.13 -2.70
CA ASP A 150 -9.90 -11.13 -1.86
C ASP A 150 -11.33 -11.38 -2.34
N THR A 151 -11.89 -12.50 -1.90
CA THR A 151 -13.29 -12.84 -2.13
C THR A 151 -13.90 -13.30 -0.82
N ARG A 152 -15.18 -12.97 -0.62
CA ARG A 152 -15.91 -13.40 0.57
C ARG A 152 -16.44 -14.82 0.35
N GLY A 153 -16.03 -15.74 1.22
CA GLY A 153 -16.53 -17.10 1.30
C GLY A 153 -17.31 -17.35 2.58
N LEU A 154 -18.14 -18.40 2.59
CA LEU A 154 -18.72 -18.95 3.80
C LEU A 154 -18.01 -20.27 4.10
N TRP A 155 -17.39 -20.35 5.27
CA TRP A 155 -16.78 -21.57 5.79
C TRP A 155 -17.61 -22.10 6.95
N PHE A 156 -17.75 -23.42 7.04
CA PHE A 156 -18.45 -24.07 8.14
C PHE A 156 -17.71 -25.31 8.63
N ASN A 157 -17.84 -25.60 9.93
CA ASN A 157 -17.22 -26.77 10.53
C ASN A 157 -18.08 -28.01 10.30
N LYS A 158 -17.59 -28.92 9.42
CA LYS A 158 -18.30 -30.16 9.08
C LYS A 158 -18.58 -31.05 10.30
N THR A 159 -17.69 -31.09 11.29
CA THR A 159 -17.90 -31.86 12.52
C THR A 159 -19.07 -31.29 13.33
N VAL A 160 -19.17 -29.97 13.43
CA VAL A 160 -20.32 -29.31 14.07
C VAL A 160 -21.61 -29.62 13.32
N PHE A 161 -21.58 -29.54 11.98
CA PHE A 161 -22.73 -29.88 11.14
C PHE A 161 -23.19 -31.32 11.34
N THR A 162 -22.27 -32.30 11.32
CA THR A 162 -22.60 -33.70 11.58
C THR A 162 -23.24 -33.88 12.97
N ARG A 163 -22.68 -33.28 14.02
CA ARG A 163 -23.25 -33.37 15.39
C ARG A 163 -24.64 -32.73 15.49
N ALA A 164 -24.90 -31.67 14.72
CA ALA A 164 -26.20 -31.00 14.67
C ALA A 164 -27.23 -31.69 13.74
N GLY A 165 -26.83 -32.75 13.04
CA GLY A 165 -27.66 -33.46 12.06
C GLY A 165 -27.84 -32.70 10.74
N LEU A 166 -26.89 -31.81 10.39
CA LEU A 166 -26.87 -31.04 9.15
C LEU A 166 -25.95 -31.70 8.10
N PRO A 167 -26.24 -31.53 6.79
CA PRO A 167 -25.43 -32.10 5.72
C PRO A 167 -24.01 -31.50 5.66
N THR A 168 -22.99 -32.31 5.40
CA THR A 168 -21.59 -31.82 5.31
C THR A 168 -21.19 -31.32 3.92
N ASP A 169 -22.06 -31.51 2.94
CA ASP A 169 -22.04 -30.97 1.58
C ASP A 169 -23.03 -29.79 1.42
N TRP A 170 -23.39 -29.16 2.54
CA TRP A 170 -24.32 -28.03 2.59
C TRP A 170 -23.91 -26.88 1.65
N GLN A 171 -24.84 -26.46 0.81
CA GLN A 171 -24.69 -25.37 -0.15
C GLN A 171 -25.82 -24.35 0.02
N PRO A 172 -25.73 -23.43 1.00
CA PRO A 172 -26.79 -22.44 1.23
C PRO A 172 -26.95 -21.56 -0.01
N LYS A 173 -28.21 -21.25 -0.35
CA LYS A 173 -28.55 -20.35 -1.45
C LYS A 173 -29.02 -18.99 -0.94
N THR A 174 -29.42 -18.93 0.32
CA THR A 174 -29.96 -17.75 0.96
C THR A 174 -29.37 -17.55 2.36
N TRP A 175 -29.49 -16.32 2.87
CA TRP A 175 -29.17 -16.04 4.28
C TRP A 175 -30.11 -16.79 5.24
N ASP A 176 -31.34 -17.07 4.83
CA ASP A 176 -32.27 -17.86 5.65
C ASP A 176 -31.79 -19.31 5.83
N ASP A 177 -31.17 -19.91 4.80
CA ASP A 177 -30.51 -21.23 4.94
C ASP A 177 -29.41 -21.17 6.00
N VAL A 178 -28.59 -20.12 5.96
CA VAL A 178 -27.49 -19.90 6.91
C VAL A 178 -28.02 -19.74 8.34
N LEU A 179 -29.05 -18.92 8.52
CA LEU A 179 -29.68 -18.69 9.82
C LEU A 179 -30.39 -19.95 10.34
N ALA A 180 -30.98 -20.77 9.46
CA ALA A 180 -31.59 -22.04 9.83
C ALA A 180 -30.54 -23.04 10.34
N ALA A 181 -29.41 -23.16 9.65
CA ALA A 181 -28.29 -23.99 10.11
C ALA A 181 -27.75 -23.50 11.46
N ALA A 182 -27.55 -22.19 11.61
CA ALA A 182 -27.08 -21.59 12.87
C ALA A 182 -28.04 -21.86 14.05
N ARG A 183 -29.36 -21.69 13.84
CA ARG A 183 -30.39 -22.01 14.86
C ARG A 183 -30.36 -23.49 15.22
N ARG A 184 -30.29 -24.38 14.23
CA ARG A 184 -30.22 -25.82 14.46
C ARG A 184 -28.97 -26.20 15.27
N ILE A 185 -27.82 -25.62 14.96
CA ILE A 185 -26.58 -25.81 15.73
C ILE A 185 -26.78 -25.32 17.15
N LYS A 186 -27.34 -24.12 17.37
CA LYS A 186 -27.55 -23.60 18.71
C LYS A 186 -28.48 -24.46 19.56
N GLU A 187 -29.55 -24.99 18.97
CA GLU A 187 -30.50 -25.89 19.64
C GLU A 187 -29.89 -27.23 20.02
N THR A 188 -29.03 -27.78 19.17
CA THR A 188 -28.49 -29.15 19.33
C THR A 188 -27.10 -29.20 19.96
N GLN A 189 -26.35 -28.11 19.88
CA GLN A 189 -24.95 -27.97 20.31
C GLN A 189 -24.81 -26.62 21.05
N PRO A 190 -25.45 -26.44 22.22
CA PRO A 190 -25.56 -25.14 22.89
C PRO A 190 -24.22 -24.51 23.29
N ASP A 191 -23.19 -25.34 23.47
CA ASP A 191 -21.83 -24.97 23.87
C ASP A 191 -20.89 -24.64 22.69
N VAL A 192 -21.37 -24.74 21.45
CA VAL A 192 -20.64 -24.21 20.29
C VAL A 192 -20.84 -22.69 20.27
N GLU A 193 -19.75 -21.95 20.44
CA GLU A 193 -19.67 -20.49 20.33
C GLU A 193 -19.57 -20.01 18.88
#